data_AF-A0A847V0L8-F1
#
_entry.id   AF-A0A847V0L8-F1
#
_cell.length_a   1.000
_cell.length_b   1.000
_cell.length_c   1.000
_cell.angle_alpha   90.00
_cell.angle_beta   90.00
_cell.angle_gamma   90.00
#
_symmetry.space_group_name_H-M   'P 1'
#
loop_
_entity.id
_entity.type
_entity.pdbx_description
1 polymer ?
#
loop_
_entity_poly.entity_id
_entity_poly.type
_entity_poly.pdbx_seq_one_letter_code
_entity_poly.pdbx_strand_id
1 'polypeptide(L)'
;MSFTRRNLKVALLILYLALISGTSSCTEVNDLWLLISSYEDIGITVPDLAFFLATHGYNASPEKGYVMVTFSDGDEAYLTPNGAAPRLADLWSEPPTQTGPVRVILPDAIQRNVTYDRTENSKFIREVTRRVIFPVTPLGMCYDGSKKLADTYESFNYRVRYMYDPSEWDWQGHLWVIVEDDDKPDLWIAVDSYYGVITEDEYYKAPYSFDGFEHLDAINPEWRLV
;
A
#
# COMPACT_ATOMS: atom_id res chain seq x y z
N MET A 1 39.91 56.38 22.44
CA MET A 1 39.95 55.71 21.12
C MET A 1 38.65 56.02 20.39
N SER A 2 38.71 56.86 19.35
CA SER A 2 37.53 57.30 18.59
C SER A 2 37.19 56.28 17.53
N PHE A 3 36.10 55.53 17.71
CA PHE A 3 35.55 54.68 16.66
C PHE A 3 34.95 55.60 15.58
N THR A 4 35.66 55.78 14.47
CA THR A 4 35.13 56.54 13.33
C THR A 4 33.85 55.87 12.81
N ARG A 5 32.86 56.68 12.40
CA ARG A 5 31.56 56.24 11.85
C ARG A 5 31.66 55.12 10.80
N ARG A 6 32.80 54.98 10.12
CA ARG A 6 33.10 53.93 9.15
C ARG A 6 33.28 52.56 9.81
N ASN A 7 33.98 52.50 10.94
CA ASN A 7 34.22 51.26 11.69
C ASN A 7 32.94 50.73 12.34
N LEU A 8 32.04 51.63 12.77
CA LEU A 8 30.72 51.24 13.28
C LEU A 8 29.84 50.62 12.19
N LYS A 9 29.88 51.16 10.96
CA LYS A 9 29.14 50.62 9.81
C LYS A 9 29.67 49.25 9.37
N VAL A 10 30.98 49.06 9.37
CA VAL A 10 31.59 47.76 9.04
C VAL A 10 31.26 46.71 10.10
N ALA A 11 31.33 47.07 11.39
CA ALA A 11 30.94 46.18 12.47
C ALA A 11 29.44 45.80 12.42
N LEU A 12 28.56 46.76 12.10
CA LEU A 12 27.14 46.48 11.89
C LEU A 12 26.86 45.60 10.67
N LEU A 13 27.63 45.76 9.57
CA LEU A 13 27.52 44.91 8.39
C LEU A 13 27.95 43.47 8.68
N ILE A 14 29.05 43.28 9.43
CA ILE A 14 29.52 41.94 9.83
C ILE A 14 28.53 41.28 10.79
N LEU A 15 27.97 42.04 11.74
CA LEU A 15 26.92 41.56 12.64
C LEU A 15 25.65 41.18 11.86
N TYR A 16 25.28 41.96 10.84
CA TYR A 16 24.15 41.67 9.97
C TYR A 16 24.39 40.41 9.14
N LEU A 17 25.60 40.20 8.60
CA LEU A 17 25.96 38.98 7.87
C LEU A 17 26.02 37.73 8.76
N ALA A 18 26.46 37.86 10.03
CA ALA A 18 26.50 36.75 10.98
C ALA A 18 25.10 36.32 11.46
N LEU A 19 24.11 37.20 11.37
CA LEU A 19 22.70 36.91 11.71
C LEU A 19 21.93 36.23 10.57
N ILE A 20 22.52 36.11 9.37
CA ILE A 20 21.90 35.43 8.21
C ILE A 20 22.33 33.96 8.11
N SER A 21 23.04 33.43 9.11
CA SER A 21 23.35 32.00 9.22
C SER A 21 22.12 31.20 9.69
N GLY A 22 21.06 31.27 8.89
CA GLY A 22 19.79 30.59 9.09
C GLY A 22 19.13 30.28 7.75
N THR A 23 19.87 29.62 6.85
CA THR A 23 19.33 29.06 5.61
C THR A 23 19.61 27.56 5.60
N SER A 24 18.93 26.81 6.47
CA SER A 24 19.09 25.35 6.60
C SER A 24 17.79 24.57 6.40
N SER A 25 16.63 25.26 6.45
CA SER A 25 15.32 24.62 6.33
C SER A 25 15.03 24.14 4.91
N CYS A 26 15.29 25.01 3.91
CA CYS A 26 15.08 24.66 2.50
C CYS A 26 16.00 23.54 2.00
N THR A 27 17.16 23.33 2.62
CA THR A 27 18.08 22.24 2.24
C THR A 27 17.61 20.90 2.78
N GLU A 28 17.22 20.82 4.07
CA GLU A 28 16.73 19.56 4.66
C GLU A 28 15.43 19.07 4.01
N VAL A 29 14.49 19.97 3.71
CA VAL A 29 13.23 19.60 3.03
C VAL A 29 13.48 19.11 1.60
N ASN A 30 14.39 19.76 0.87
CA ASN A 30 14.74 19.37 -0.50
C ASN A 30 15.51 18.04 -0.54
N ASP A 31 16.42 17.83 0.41
CA ASP A 31 17.16 16.57 0.53
C ASP A 31 16.25 15.42 0.94
N LEU A 32 15.26 15.68 1.81
CA LEU A 32 14.21 14.73 2.16
C LEU A 32 13.38 14.37 0.93
N TRP A 33 12.96 15.36 0.14
CA TRP A 33 12.21 15.14 -1.09
C TRP A 33 13.00 14.30 -2.11
N LEU A 34 14.29 14.56 -2.27
CA LEU A 34 15.16 13.76 -3.15
C LEU A 34 15.31 12.32 -2.66
N LEU A 35 15.49 12.14 -1.34
CA LEU A 35 15.62 10.83 -0.72
C LEU A 35 14.36 9.98 -0.96
N ILE A 36 13.18 10.50 -0.67
CA ILE A 36 11.91 9.77 -0.83
C ILE A 36 11.53 9.55 -2.29
N SER A 37 11.94 10.47 -3.20
CA SER A 37 11.74 10.30 -4.64
C SER A 37 12.65 9.23 -5.25
N SER A 38 13.75 8.88 -4.57
CA SER A 38 14.70 7.84 -5.02
C SER A 38 14.30 6.43 -4.59
N TYR A 39 13.29 6.29 -3.73
CA TYR A 39 12.92 5.04 -3.09
C TYR A 39 11.64 4.47 -3.70
N GLU A 40 11.78 3.42 -4.50
CA GLU A 40 10.67 2.79 -5.22
C GLU A 40 10.24 1.47 -4.56
N ASP A 41 9.49 1.55 -3.47
CA ASP A 41 8.86 0.38 -2.85
C ASP A 41 7.33 0.54 -2.80
N ILE A 42 6.61 -0.39 -3.44
CA ILE A 42 5.14 -0.41 -3.51
C ILE A 42 4.54 -0.91 -2.19
N GLY A 43 5.29 -1.66 -1.39
CA GLY A 43 4.86 -2.26 -0.13
C GLY A 43 5.20 -1.45 1.12
N ILE A 44 5.87 -0.30 0.97
CA ILE A 44 6.36 0.48 2.11
C ILE A 44 5.22 0.87 3.07
N THR A 45 5.33 0.44 4.32
CA THR A 45 4.39 0.80 5.38
C THR A 45 4.85 2.07 6.11
N VAL A 46 3.99 2.62 6.98
CA VAL A 46 4.35 3.78 7.82
C VAL A 46 5.55 3.47 8.75
N PRO A 47 5.60 2.33 9.46
CA PRO A 47 6.81 1.92 10.19
C PRO A 47 8.06 1.80 9.31
N ASP A 48 7.94 1.21 8.12
CA ASP A 48 9.08 1.02 7.22
C ASP A 48 9.64 2.36 6.73
N LEU A 49 8.76 3.30 6.37
CA LEU A 49 9.14 4.66 5.98
C LEU A 49 9.81 5.40 7.15
N ALA A 50 9.27 5.29 8.37
CA ALA A 50 9.89 5.90 9.55
C ALA A 50 11.28 5.32 9.83
N PHE A 51 11.43 3.99 9.73
CA PHE A 51 12.71 3.32 9.90
C PHE A 51 13.72 3.70 8.81
N PHE A 52 13.28 3.73 7.55
CA PHE A 52 14.09 4.18 6.42
C PHE A 52 14.60 5.60 6.65
N LEU A 53 13.73 6.54 6.99
CA LEU A 53 14.11 7.93 7.26
C LEU A 53 15.06 8.05 8.45
N ALA A 54 14.82 7.31 9.53
CA ALA A 54 15.70 7.27 10.70
C ALA A 54 17.11 6.76 10.37
N THR A 55 17.22 5.74 9.52
CA THR A 55 18.52 5.21 9.06
C THR A 55 19.28 6.17 8.15
N HIS A 56 18.59 7.15 7.57
CA HIS A 56 19.16 8.23 6.77
C HIS A 56 19.35 9.53 7.55
N GLY A 57 19.21 9.49 8.88
CA GLY A 57 19.54 10.60 9.77
C GLY A 57 18.39 11.57 10.07
N TYR A 58 17.17 11.28 9.61
CA TYR A 58 16.00 12.09 9.93
C TYR A 58 15.39 11.68 11.28
N ASN A 59 14.91 12.66 12.05
CA ASN A 59 14.12 12.39 13.25
C ASN A 59 12.68 12.06 12.84
N ALA A 60 12.44 10.80 12.49
CA ALA A 60 11.17 10.31 11.97
C ALA A 60 10.42 9.47 13.00
N SER A 61 9.15 9.80 13.25
CA SER A 61 8.25 9.08 14.15
C SER A 61 7.03 8.57 13.38
N PRO A 62 6.69 7.28 13.48
CA PRO A 62 5.49 6.74 12.85
C PRO A 62 4.24 7.19 13.63
N GLU A 63 3.24 7.68 12.91
CA GLU A 63 1.92 8.06 13.43
C GLU A 63 0.83 7.22 12.76
N LYS A 64 -0.43 7.38 13.16
CA LYS A 64 -1.54 6.64 12.54
C LYS A 64 -1.79 7.12 11.10
N GLY A 65 -1.16 6.44 10.13
CA GLY A 65 -1.37 6.64 8.70
C GLY A 65 -0.37 7.57 8.00
N TYR A 66 0.62 8.10 8.72
CA TYR A 66 1.70 8.94 8.17
C TYR A 66 2.94 8.87 9.06
N VAL A 67 4.08 9.36 8.56
CA VAL A 67 5.32 9.57 9.31
C VAL A 67 5.50 11.06 9.55
N MET A 68 5.79 11.44 10.79
CA MET A 68 6.17 12.81 11.13
C MET A 68 7.70 12.91 11.16
N VAL A 69 8.25 13.92 10.49
CA VAL A 69 9.69 14.25 10.50
C VAL A 69 9.84 15.62 11.15
N THR A 70 10.63 15.70 12.22
CA THR A 70 10.98 16.98 12.84
C THR A 70 12.37 17.42 12.34
N PHE A 71 12.44 18.58 11.73
CA PHE A 71 13.68 19.18 11.22
C PHE A 71 14.50 19.84 12.33
N SER A 72 15.74 20.20 11.99
CA SER A 72 16.70 20.78 12.93
C SER A 72 16.29 22.16 13.48
N ASP A 73 15.44 22.88 12.76
CA ASP A 73 14.86 24.17 13.15
C ASP A 73 13.56 24.04 13.96
N GLY A 74 13.04 22.82 14.14
CA GLY A 74 11.80 22.52 14.83
C GLY A 74 10.57 22.52 13.94
N ASP A 75 10.71 22.75 12.63
CA ASP A 75 9.60 22.57 11.70
C ASP A 75 9.27 21.08 11.53
N GLU A 76 8.02 20.80 11.18
CA GLU A 76 7.52 19.44 10.99
C GLU A 76 7.12 19.22 9.53
N ALA A 77 7.45 18.05 9.01
CA ALA A 77 6.93 17.52 7.75
C ALA A 77 6.19 16.22 8.00
N TYR A 78 5.16 15.97 7.20
CA TYR A 78 4.35 14.76 7.30
C TYR A 78 4.43 13.99 5.99
N LEU A 79 4.67 12.68 6.06
CA LEU A 79 4.87 11.82 4.89
C LEU A 79 3.87 10.67 4.88
N THR A 80 3.19 10.48 3.76
CA THR A 80 2.29 9.33 3.56
C THR A 80 2.94 8.34 2.60
N PRO A 81 3.21 7.09 3.01
CA PRO A 81 3.72 6.08 2.09
C PRO A 81 2.67 5.76 1.02
N ASN A 82 3.10 5.57 -0.23
CA ASN A 82 2.22 5.26 -1.37
C ASN A 82 1.04 6.23 -1.48
N GLY A 83 1.32 7.53 -1.53
CA GLY A 83 0.33 8.61 -1.58
C GLY A 83 -0.48 8.65 -2.88
N ALA A 84 -0.49 9.78 -3.58
CA ALA A 84 -1.25 9.95 -4.82
C ALA A 84 -0.78 9.02 -5.97
N ALA A 85 0.46 8.52 -5.89
CA ALA A 85 1.01 7.53 -6.80
C ALA A 85 1.68 6.39 -6.01
N PRO A 86 1.54 5.12 -6.45
CA PRO A 86 2.33 4.00 -5.91
C PRO A 86 3.81 4.29 -6.07
N ARG A 87 4.65 3.84 -5.12
CA ARG A 87 6.13 4.01 -5.12
C ARG A 87 6.64 5.41 -4.75
N LEU A 88 5.78 6.32 -4.31
CA LEU A 88 6.19 7.64 -3.84
C LEU A 88 5.57 7.92 -2.47
N ALA A 89 6.35 8.55 -1.58
CA ALA A 89 5.79 9.15 -0.38
C ALA A 89 5.35 10.58 -0.69
N ASP A 90 4.11 10.93 -0.35
CA ASP A 90 3.62 12.31 -0.44
C ASP A 90 4.11 13.09 0.76
N LEU A 91 4.64 14.30 0.52
CA LEU A 91 5.10 15.23 1.55
C LEU A 91 4.05 16.32 1.79
N TRP A 92 3.68 16.53 3.04
CA TRP A 92 2.67 17.49 3.47
C TRP A 92 3.25 18.48 4.48
N SER A 93 2.81 19.74 4.41
CA SER A 93 3.17 20.80 5.35
C SER A 93 2.27 20.87 6.58
N GLU A 94 1.16 20.14 6.57
CA GLU A 94 0.23 20.01 7.69
C GLU A 94 -0.12 18.52 7.85
N PRO A 95 -0.51 18.05 9.06
CA PRO A 95 -0.89 16.66 9.25
C PRO A 95 -2.00 16.28 8.26
N PRO A 96 -1.82 15.21 7.47
CA PRO A 96 -2.86 14.79 6.56
C PRO A 96 -4.10 14.42 7.40
N THR A 97 -5.21 15.11 7.15
CA THR A 97 -6.52 14.59 7.55
C THR A 97 -6.72 13.27 6.82
N GLN A 98 -7.46 12.31 7.39
CA GLN A 98 -7.78 11.04 6.72
C GLN A 98 -8.58 11.30 5.43
N THR A 99 -7.87 11.70 4.40
CA THR A 99 -8.32 11.98 3.05
C THR A 99 -7.13 11.64 2.17
N GLY A 100 -6.82 10.35 2.10
CA GLY A 100 -6.61 9.79 0.76
C GLY A 100 -7.84 10.12 -0.09
N PRO A 101 -7.75 10.11 -1.42
CA PRO A 101 -8.96 10.22 -2.23
C PRO A 101 -9.99 9.26 -1.65
N VAL A 102 -11.16 9.77 -1.26
CA VAL A 102 -12.30 8.91 -0.93
C VAL A 102 -12.48 8.05 -2.16
N ARG A 103 -11.98 6.81 -2.12
CA ARG A 103 -12.26 5.85 -3.17
C ARG A 103 -13.76 5.66 -3.07
N VAL A 104 -14.48 6.31 -3.97
CA VAL A 104 -15.91 6.04 -4.17
C VAL A 104 -15.94 4.63 -4.72
N ILE A 105 -16.00 3.66 -3.81
CA ILE A 105 -16.27 2.28 -4.15
C ILE A 105 -17.70 2.33 -4.67
N LEU A 106 -17.87 2.03 -5.96
CA LEU A 106 -19.20 1.95 -6.54
C LEU A 106 -20.00 0.94 -5.69
N PRO A 107 -21.29 1.18 -5.42
CA PRO A 107 -22.08 0.31 -4.53
C PRO A 107 -22.07 -1.18 -4.90
N ASP A 108 -21.73 -1.51 -6.15
CA ASP A 108 -21.62 -2.85 -6.73
C ASP A 108 -20.19 -3.41 -6.78
N ALA A 109 -19.16 -2.62 -6.49
CA ALA A 109 -17.75 -3.05 -6.56
C ALA A 109 -17.37 -4.04 -5.45
N ILE A 110 -18.08 -4.03 -4.31
CA ILE A 110 -17.96 -5.05 -3.25
C ILE A 110 -19.31 -5.72 -3.06
N GLN A 111 -19.39 -6.99 -3.45
CA GLN A 111 -20.56 -7.81 -3.21
C GLN A 111 -20.48 -8.46 -1.82
N ARG A 112 -21.62 -8.55 -1.13
CA ARG A 112 -21.72 -9.11 0.22
C ARG A 112 -22.54 -10.39 0.23
N ASN A 113 -22.13 -11.37 1.04
CA ASN A 113 -22.82 -12.66 1.25
C ASN A 113 -23.18 -13.35 -0.07
N VAL A 114 -22.18 -13.53 -0.92
CA VAL A 114 -22.37 -14.05 -2.28
C VAL A 114 -22.21 -15.57 -2.33
N THR A 115 -22.78 -16.16 -3.36
CA THR A 115 -22.59 -17.56 -3.72
C THR A 115 -22.43 -17.63 -5.23
N TYR A 116 -21.41 -18.36 -5.69
CA TYR A 116 -21.13 -18.57 -7.11
C TYR A 116 -21.39 -20.02 -7.49
N ASP A 117 -21.81 -20.24 -8.73
CA ASP A 117 -22.01 -21.58 -9.27
C ASP A 117 -20.68 -22.13 -9.80
N ARG A 118 -20.37 -23.38 -9.44
CA ARG A 118 -19.15 -24.05 -9.86
C ARG A 118 -19.28 -24.59 -11.29
N THR A 119 -18.25 -24.40 -12.11
CA THR A 119 -18.14 -25.07 -13.41
C THR A 119 -17.75 -26.55 -13.28
N GLU A 120 -18.31 -27.40 -14.14
CA GLU A 120 -17.91 -28.80 -14.31
C GLU A 120 -17.10 -29.02 -15.60
N ASN A 121 -16.65 -27.95 -16.24
CA ASN A 121 -15.87 -28.01 -17.48
C ASN A 121 -14.46 -28.57 -17.22
N SER A 122 -14.30 -29.89 -17.36
CA SER A 122 -13.03 -30.58 -17.11
C SER A 122 -11.85 -30.09 -17.96
N LYS A 123 -12.09 -29.54 -19.16
CA LYS A 123 -11.03 -28.97 -20.00
C LYS A 123 -10.52 -27.67 -19.36
N PHE A 124 -11.43 -26.77 -19.03
CA PHE A 124 -11.12 -25.50 -18.37
C PHE A 124 -10.43 -25.71 -17.02
N ILE A 125 -10.98 -26.57 -16.16
CA ILE A 125 -10.38 -26.90 -14.85
C ILE A 125 -8.93 -27.35 -15.02
N ARG A 126 -8.68 -28.26 -15.96
CA ARG A 126 -7.32 -28.76 -16.25
C ARG A 126 -6.38 -27.67 -16.76
N GLU A 127 -6.88 -26.70 -17.53
CA GLU A 127 -6.09 -25.56 -17.99
C GLU A 127 -5.73 -24.63 -16.84
N VAL A 128 -6.70 -24.27 -16.00
CA VAL A 128 -6.50 -23.47 -14.77
C VAL A 128 -5.47 -24.13 -13.84
N THR A 129 -5.58 -25.44 -13.59
CA THR A 129 -4.62 -26.19 -12.75
C THR A 129 -3.20 -26.15 -13.31
N ARG A 130 -3.02 -26.14 -14.64
CA ARG A 130 -1.70 -26.25 -15.28
C ARG A 130 -0.99 -24.91 -15.45
N ARG A 131 -1.69 -23.79 -15.32
CA ARG A 131 -1.10 -22.45 -15.48
C ARG A 131 -0.21 -22.04 -14.32
N VAL A 132 -0.41 -22.63 -13.16
CA VAL A 132 0.24 -22.24 -11.91
C VAL A 132 0.86 -23.47 -11.26
N ILE A 133 2.05 -23.31 -10.70
CA ILE A 133 2.69 -24.33 -9.86
C ILE A 133 2.38 -23.97 -8.41
N PHE A 134 1.78 -24.92 -7.69
CA PHE A 134 1.40 -24.76 -6.29
C PHE A 134 2.43 -25.39 -5.34
N PRO A 135 2.57 -24.86 -4.10
CA PRO A 135 1.93 -23.64 -3.61
C PRO A 135 2.56 -22.39 -4.23
N VAL A 136 1.74 -21.36 -4.47
CA VAL A 136 2.16 -20.06 -5.04
C VAL A 136 2.96 -19.24 -4.04
N THR A 137 2.58 -19.37 -2.76
CA THR A 137 3.21 -18.78 -1.57
C THR A 137 3.14 -19.80 -0.41
N PRO A 138 4.07 -19.74 0.56
CA PRO A 138 3.96 -20.46 1.83
C PRO A 138 2.61 -20.28 2.55
N LEU A 139 2.28 -21.26 3.39
CA LEU A 139 1.06 -21.24 4.22
C LEU A 139 1.02 -19.98 5.08
N GLY A 140 -0.18 -19.37 5.18
CA GLY A 140 -0.38 -18.12 5.92
C GLY A 140 -0.20 -16.85 5.08
N MET A 141 0.27 -16.94 3.83
CA MET A 141 0.39 -15.79 2.92
C MET A 141 -0.72 -15.77 1.86
N CYS A 142 -1.97 -15.89 2.30
CA CYS A 142 -3.14 -15.95 1.42
C CYS A 142 -3.37 -14.63 0.65
N TYR A 143 -2.98 -13.49 1.22
CA TYR A 143 -3.05 -12.17 0.58
C TYR A 143 -2.15 -12.08 -0.66
N ASP A 144 -0.85 -12.29 -0.47
CA ASP A 144 0.14 -12.27 -1.55
C ASP A 144 -0.12 -13.39 -2.57
N GLY A 145 -0.51 -14.57 -2.07
CA GLY A 145 -0.83 -15.73 -2.88
C GLY A 145 -2.00 -15.46 -3.82
N SER A 146 -3.10 -14.93 -3.30
CA SER A 146 -4.30 -14.60 -4.07
C SER A 146 -4.05 -13.46 -5.06
N LYS A 147 -3.28 -12.45 -4.67
CA LYS A 147 -2.87 -11.38 -5.59
C LYS A 147 -2.09 -11.94 -6.78
N LYS A 148 -1.08 -12.76 -6.51
CA LYS A 148 -0.26 -13.40 -7.56
C LYS A 148 -1.07 -14.37 -8.43
N LEU A 149 -2.04 -15.08 -7.86
CA LEU A 149 -2.97 -15.91 -8.63
C LEU A 149 -3.80 -15.07 -9.59
N ALA A 150 -4.41 -13.99 -9.11
CA ALA A 150 -5.21 -13.08 -9.94
C ALA A 150 -4.37 -12.51 -11.09
N ASP A 151 -3.22 -11.90 -10.78
CA ASP A 151 -2.29 -11.35 -11.78
C ASP A 151 -1.92 -12.40 -12.85
N THR A 152 -1.71 -13.64 -12.42
CA THR A 152 -1.38 -14.75 -13.34
C THR A 152 -2.56 -15.09 -14.24
N TYR A 153 -3.76 -15.30 -13.69
CA TYR A 153 -4.92 -15.70 -14.49
C TYR A 153 -5.41 -14.58 -15.41
N GLU A 154 -5.39 -13.32 -14.95
CA GLU A 154 -5.69 -12.14 -15.76
C GLU A 154 -4.70 -11.99 -16.92
N SER A 155 -3.42 -12.35 -16.74
CA SER A 155 -2.44 -12.35 -17.84
C SER A 155 -2.79 -13.35 -18.96
N PHE A 156 -3.64 -14.34 -18.67
CA PHE A 156 -4.20 -15.27 -19.65
C PHE A 156 -5.63 -14.88 -20.12
N ASN A 157 -6.06 -13.65 -19.81
CA ASN A 157 -7.39 -13.09 -20.11
C ASN A 157 -8.56 -13.75 -19.38
N TYR A 158 -8.32 -14.43 -18.25
CA TYR A 158 -9.45 -14.85 -17.41
C TYR A 158 -10.00 -13.69 -16.62
N ARG A 159 -11.31 -13.73 -16.40
CA ARG A 159 -11.93 -12.93 -15.36
C ARG A 159 -11.72 -13.60 -14.00
N VAL A 160 -11.27 -12.81 -13.04
CA VAL A 160 -11.02 -13.24 -11.68
C VAL A 160 -11.87 -12.42 -10.72
N ARG A 161 -12.33 -13.02 -9.63
CA ARG A 161 -12.83 -12.30 -8.46
C ARG A 161 -12.13 -12.79 -7.22
N TYR A 162 -11.90 -11.88 -6.29
CA TYR A 162 -11.46 -12.21 -4.95
C TYR A 162 -12.66 -12.65 -4.11
N MET A 163 -12.37 -13.56 -3.18
CA MET A 163 -13.28 -14.08 -2.19
C MET A 163 -12.63 -13.93 -0.82
N TYR A 164 -13.34 -13.32 0.13
CA TYR A 164 -12.79 -12.99 1.44
C TYR A 164 -13.75 -13.34 2.56
N ASP A 165 -13.26 -14.13 3.53
CA ASP A 165 -13.94 -14.42 4.79
C ASP A 165 -13.10 -13.92 5.98
N PRO A 166 -13.54 -12.88 6.71
CA PRO A 166 -12.82 -12.38 7.88
C PRO A 166 -12.96 -13.26 9.13
N SER A 167 -13.88 -14.23 9.13
CA SER A 167 -14.16 -15.11 10.28
C SER A 167 -13.26 -16.34 10.31
N GLU A 168 -12.59 -16.64 9.21
CA GLU A 168 -11.65 -17.75 9.12
C GLU A 168 -10.27 -17.36 9.67
N TRP A 169 -9.68 -18.25 10.48
CA TRP A 169 -8.31 -18.18 11.02
C TRP A 169 -8.00 -16.95 11.89
N ASP A 170 -8.28 -17.11 13.18
CA ASP A 170 -7.90 -16.41 14.43
C ASP A 170 -7.67 -14.88 14.49
N TRP A 171 -7.51 -14.16 13.38
CA TRP A 171 -7.39 -12.70 13.31
C TRP A 171 -7.16 -12.13 11.90
N GLN A 172 -6.72 -12.93 10.92
CA GLN A 172 -6.40 -12.41 9.58
C GLN A 172 -7.53 -12.55 8.58
N GLY A 173 -8.44 -13.51 8.70
CA GLY A 173 -9.33 -13.87 7.60
C GLY A 173 -8.61 -14.72 6.54
N HIS A 174 -9.39 -15.28 5.63
CA HIS A 174 -8.91 -16.05 4.49
C HIS A 174 -9.27 -15.35 3.19
N LEU A 175 -8.28 -15.20 2.29
CA LEU A 175 -8.45 -14.65 0.94
C LEU A 175 -8.08 -15.70 -0.10
N TRP A 176 -8.97 -15.94 -1.05
CA TRP A 176 -8.75 -16.79 -2.22
C TRP A 176 -9.35 -16.14 -3.48
N VAL A 177 -9.22 -16.80 -4.63
CA VAL A 177 -9.79 -16.31 -5.89
C VAL A 177 -10.72 -17.33 -6.54
N ILE A 178 -11.65 -16.83 -7.34
CA ILE A 178 -12.45 -17.62 -8.27
C ILE A 178 -12.18 -17.14 -9.70
N VAL A 179 -12.09 -18.08 -10.64
CA VAL A 179 -11.77 -17.83 -12.05
C VAL A 179 -12.97 -18.24 -12.91
N GLU A 180 -13.43 -17.35 -13.79
CA GLU A 180 -14.60 -17.58 -14.65
C GLU A 180 -14.26 -18.57 -15.78
N ASP A 181 -15.20 -19.46 -16.09
CA ASP A 181 -15.14 -20.32 -17.27
C ASP A 181 -15.55 -19.52 -18.52
N ASP A 182 -14.57 -19.17 -19.35
CA ASP A 182 -14.82 -18.41 -20.58
C ASP A 182 -15.83 -19.08 -21.54
N ASP A 183 -15.94 -20.41 -21.50
CA ASP A 183 -16.90 -21.16 -22.31
C ASP A 183 -18.32 -21.13 -21.70
N LYS A 184 -18.45 -20.81 -20.40
CA LYS A 184 -19.70 -20.81 -19.63
C LYS A 184 -19.72 -19.63 -18.64
N PRO A 185 -20.14 -18.43 -19.11
CA PRO A 185 -20.25 -17.25 -18.26
C PRO A 185 -21.06 -17.53 -16.98
N ASP A 186 -20.69 -16.85 -15.91
CA ASP A 186 -21.24 -17.00 -14.55
C ASP A 186 -20.96 -18.35 -13.87
N LEU A 187 -20.20 -19.26 -14.48
CA LEU A 187 -19.67 -20.44 -13.81
C LEU A 187 -18.18 -20.28 -13.49
N TRP A 188 -17.78 -20.73 -12.30
CA TRP A 188 -16.50 -20.39 -11.71
C TRP A 188 -15.74 -21.63 -11.20
N ILE A 189 -14.43 -21.51 -11.04
CA ILE A 189 -13.61 -22.47 -10.32
C ILE A 189 -12.83 -21.75 -9.22
N ALA A 190 -12.90 -22.26 -7.99
CA ALA A 190 -12.15 -21.72 -6.87
C ALA A 190 -10.69 -22.17 -6.90
N VAL A 191 -9.79 -21.25 -6.58
CA VAL A 191 -8.35 -21.49 -6.52
C VAL A 191 -7.77 -20.86 -5.25
N ASP A 192 -7.19 -21.71 -4.43
CA ASP A 192 -6.43 -21.34 -3.24
C ASP A 192 -4.93 -21.28 -3.55
N SER A 193 -4.24 -20.28 -3.04
CA SER A 193 -2.82 -20.07 -3.33
C SER A 193 -1.90 -21.17 -2.81
N TYR A 194 -2.30 -21.88 -1.78
CA TYR A 194 -1.56 -22.98 -1.19
C TYR A 194 -2.06 -24.34 -1.72
N TYR A 195 -3.37 -24.56 -1.70
CA TYR A 195 -3.99 -25.86 -2.00
C TYR A 195 -4.27 -26.09 -3.50
N GLY A 196 -4.29 -25.05 -4.33
CA GLY A 196 -4.58 -25.17 -5.76
C GLY A 196 -6.06 -25.07 -6.08
N VAL A 197 -6.51 -25.83 -7.08
CA VAL A 197 -7.93 -25.83 -7.48
C VAL A 197 -8.78 -26.55 -6.43
N ILE A 198 -9.85 -25.89 -5.99
CA ILE A 198 -10.74 -26.35 -4.92
C ILE A 198 -12.15 -26.59 -5.46
N THR A 199 -12.78 -27.67 -5.01
CA THR A 199 -14.10 -28.11 -5.51
C THR A 199 -15.19 -28.14 -4.45
N GLU A 200 -14.80 -27.91 -3.21
CA GLU A 200 -15.61 -27.87 -2.00
C GLU A 200 -16.53 -26.64 -2.01
N ASP A 201 -17.81 -26.85 -1.70
CA ASP A 201 -18.87 -25.82 -1.81
C ASP A 201 -18.63 -24.58 -0.95
N GLU A 202 -17.84 -24.69 0.12
CA GLU A 202 -17.50 -23.59 1.02
C GLU A 202 -16.68 -22.50 0.31
N TYR A 203 -15.79 -22.88 -0.61
CA TYR A 203 -14.97 -21.93 -1.38
C TYR A 203 -15.76 -21.15 -2.44
N TYR A 204 -17.03 -21.48 -2.65
CA TYR A 204 -17.93 -20.77 -3.56
C TYR A 204 -18.85 -19.80 -2.84
N LYS A 205 -18.66 -19.62 -1.53
CA LYS A 205 -19.42 -18.70 -0.69
C LYS A 205 -18.46 -17.80 0.06
N ALA A 206 -18.74 -16.50 0.09
CA ALA A 206 -17.93 -15.58 0.88
C ALA A 206 -18.78 -14.43 1.42
N PRO A 207 -18.48 -13.96 2.64
CA PRO A 207 -19.02 -12.70 3.16
C PRO A 207 -18.73 -11.52 2.24
N TYR A 208 -17.58 -11.50 1.56
CA TYR A 208 -17.21 -10.44 0.62
C TYR A 208 -16.60 -10.99 -0.67
N SER A 209 -16.95 -10.38 -1.80
CA SER A 209 -16.32 -10.63 -3.11
C SER A 209 -16.19 -9.36 -3.93
N PHE A 210 -15.08 -9.22 -4.65
CA PHE A 210 -14.71 -7.99 -5.35
C PHE A 210 -13.75 -8.28 -6.50
N ASP A 211 -13.70 -7.40 -7.50
CA ASP A 211 -12.91 -7.59 -8.72
C ASP A 211 -11.45 -7.11 -8.54
N GLY A 212 -11.22 -6.02 -7.80
CA GLY A 212 -9.88 -5.44 -7.59
C GLY A 212 -9.34 -5.62 -6.18
N PHE A 213 -8.07 -6.02 -6.06
CA PHE A 213 -7.40 -6.26 -4.76
C PHE A 213 -7.44 -5.05 -3.83
N GLU A 214 -7.46 -3.83 -4.37
CA GLU A 214 -7.61 -2.58 -3.61
C GLU A 214 -8.86 -2.50 -2.74
N HIS A 215 -9.92 -3.26 -3.05
CA HIS A 215 -11.15 -3.25 -2.27
C HIS A 215 -10.98 -3.93 -0.92
N LEU A 216 -9.95 -4.76 -0.77
CA LEU A 216 -9.61 -5.38 0.51
C LEU A 216 -9.29 -4.33 1.57
N ASP A 217 -8.69 -3.19 1.20
CA ASP A 217 -8.37 -2.10 2.15
C ASP A 217 -9.63 -1.52 2.81
N ALA A 218 -10.76 -1.56 2.09
CA ALA A 218 -12.03 -1.07 2.60
C ALA A 218 -12.75 -2.09 3.49
N ILE A 219 -12.38 -3.37 3.39
CA ILE A 219 -13.02 -4.49 4.10
C ILE A 219 -12.19 -4.89 5.33
N ASN A 220 -10.87 -4.95 5.19
CA ASN A 220 -9.94 -5.33 6.25
C ASN A 220 -8.67 -4.44 6.24
N PRO A 221 -8.74 -3.15 6.62
CA PRO A 221 -7.57 -2.26 6.57
C PRO A 221 -6.36 -2.74 7.39
N GLU A 222 -6.55 -3.69 8.32
CA GLU A 222 -5.51 -4.25 9.18
C GLU A 222 -4.71 -5.38 8.52
N TRP A 223 -5.11 -5.86 7.32
CA TRP A 223 -4.42 -6.93 6.60
C TRP A 223 -2.94 -6.62 6.30
N ARG A 224 -2.59 -5.32 6.24
CA ARG A 224 -1.24 -4.80 5.96
C ARG A 224 -0.34 -4.66 7.20
N LEU A 225 -0.88 -4.91 8.39
CA LEU A 225 -0.13 -4.74 9.65
C LEU A 225 0.69 -5.98 10.02
N VAL A 226 0.86 -6.93 9.08
CA VAL A 226 1.49 -8.24 9.28
C VAL A 226 2.65 -8.43 8.31
#